data_AF-A0A9Q0RU84-F1
#
_entry.id   AF-A0A9Q0RU84-F1
#
_cell.length_a   1.000
_cell.length_b   1.000
_cell.length_c   1.000
_cell.angle_alpha   90.00
_cell.angle_beta   90.00
_cell.angle_gamma   90.00
#
_symmetry.space_group_name_H-M   'P 1'
#
loop_
_entity.id
_entity.type
_entity.pdbx_description
1 polymer ?
#
loop_
_entity_poly.entity_id
_entity_poly.type
_entity_poly.pdbx_seq_one_letter_code
_entity_poly.pdbx_strand_id
1 'polypeptide(L)'
;NGRRTGGNLGDPTGNHGFTSENVTLPPDEWFEQILDHFNPTNVATWKQRFYTNKEYYEPGGPVFLMIGGEGEATAKWMVSGAWIQYAKEHKALCFQLEHRFYGQSHPTEDLSTENLAYLSSEQALADLAYFIIAMNEKFELDQKTKWIAFG
;
A
#
# COMPACT_ATOMS: atom_id res chain seq x y z
N ASN A 1 -26.82 8.68 -8.32
CA ASN A 1 -26.09 7.48 -8.75
C ASN A 1 -24.66 7.59 -8.23
N GLY A 2 -24.43 7.10 -7.01
CA GLY A 2 -23.17 7.28 -6.28
C GLY A 2 -22.03 6.37 -6.74
N ARG A 3 -20.81 6.70 -6.33
CA ARG A 3 -19.57 5.92 -6.51
C ARG A 3 -19.79 4.45 -6.10
N ARG A 4 -19.18 3.52 -6.83
CA ARG A 4 -19.20 2.09 -6.46
C ARG A 4 -18.55 1.89 -5.10
N THR A 5 -19.18 1.10 -4.24
CA THR A 5 -18.59 0.63 -2.97
C THR A 5 -17.40 -0.28 -3.29
N GLY A 6 -16.19 0.07 -2.82
CA GLY A 6 -14.96 -0.73 -3.03
C GLY A 6 -13.78 -0.01 -3.69
N GLY A 7 -13.89 1.29 -3.97
CA GLY A 7 -12.84 2.07 -4.62
C GLY A 7 -12.64 1.71 -6.09
N ASN A 8 -11.76 2.44 -6.78
CA ASN A 8 -11.51 2.22 -8.21
C ASN A 8 -10.70 0.95 -8.51
N LEU A 9 -9.95 0.43 -7.53
CA LEU A 9 -9.11 -0.77 -7.71
C LEU A 9 -9.90 -2.08 -7.57
N GLY A 10 -10.80 -2.17 -6.59
CA GLY A 10 -11.57 -3.38 -6.28
C GLY A 10 -10.71 -4.57 -5.83
N ASP A 11 -11.34 -5.74 -5.71
CA ASP A 11 -10.61 -7.01 -5.54
C ASP A 11 -10.04 -7.48 -6.88
N PRO A 12 -8.89 -8.18 -6.90
CA PRO A 12 -8.35 -8.76 -8.14
C PRO A 12 -9.29 -9.86 -8.67
N THR A 13 -10.17 -9.52 -9.62
CA THR A 13 -11.05 -10.50 -10.28
C THR A 13 -10.32 -11.20 -11.43
N GLY A 14 -9.65 -12.31 -11.14
CA GLY A 14 -9.17 -13.24 -12.15
C GLY A 14 -10.18 -14.36 -12.35
N ASN A 15 -10.61 -14.61 -13.59
CA ASN A 15 -11.46 -15.74 -14.00
C ASN A 15 -10.70 -17.10 -13.95
N HIS A 16 -9.77 -17.24 -13.02
CA HIS A 16 -9.12 -18.49 -12.65
C HIS A 16 -9.56 -18.78 -11.23
N GLY A 17 -10.44 -19.78 -11.13
CA GLY A 17 -11.15 -20.11 -9.91
C GLY A 17 -10.27 -19.99 -8.67
N PHE A 18 -10.68 -19.10 -7.77
CA PHE A 18 -10.47 -19.32 -6.36
C PHE A 18 -11.27 -20.58 -5.98
N THR A 19 -10.74 -21.76 -6.35
CA THR A 19 -11.04 -22.96 -5.59
C THR A 19 -10.38 -22.74 -4.24
N SER A 20 -11.20 -22.73 -3.21
CA SER A 20 -10.87 -22.57 -1.80
C SER A 20 -9.85 -23.62 -1.31
N GLU A 21 -8.59 -23.46 -1.68
CA GLU A 21 -7.49 -24.26 -1.15
C GLU A 21 -6.40 -23.33 -0.58
N ASN A 22 -6.46 -23.11 0.73
CA ASN A 22 -5.35 -22.75 1.63
C ASN A 22 -4.36 -21.65 1.19
N VAL A 23 -4.79 -20.61 0.48
CA VAL A 23 -3.93 -19.43 0.28
C VAL A 23 -3.87 -18.66 1.60
N THR A 24 -2.71 -18.70 2.26
CA THR A 24 -2.46 -17.91 3.47
C THR A 24 -2.26 -16.46 3.05
N LEU A 25 -3.18 -15.59 3.46
CA LEU A 25 -3.06 -14.16 3.23
C LEU A 25 -2.03 -13.56 4.19
N PRO A 26 -1.21 -12.60 3.75
CA PRO A 26 -0.32 -11.89 4.66
C PRO A 26 -1.14 -11.13 5.72
N PRO A 27 -0.62 -11.03 6.96
CA PRO A 27 -1.26 -10.27 8.01
C PRO A 27 -1.20 -8.77 7.74
N ASP A 28 -2.04 -8.00 8.43
CA ASP A 28 -1.92 -6.55 8.47
C ASP A 28 -0.59 -6.13 9.09
N GLU A 29 0.13 -5.22 8.44
CA GLU A 29 1.27 -4.51 9.01
C GLU A 29 0.95 -3.01 9.16
N TRP A 30 1.66 -2.34 10.07
CA TRP A 30 1.40 -0.95 10.43
C TRP A 30 2.67 -0.12 10.36
N PHE A 31 2.63 0.93 9.55
CA PHE A 31 3.69 1.90 9.40
C PHE A 31 3.38 3.17 10.17
N GLU A 32 4.37 3.73 10.84
CA GLU A 32 4.23 5.03 11.50
C GLU A 32 4.43 6.14 10.49
N GLN A 33 3.35 6.82 10.15
CA GLN A 33 3.27 7.82 9.10
C GLN A 33 3.13 9.23 9.69
N ILE A 34 3.62 10.23 8.96
CA ILE A 34 3.48 11.64 9.31
C ILE A 34 2.06 12.11 8.97
N LEU A 35 1.42 12.84 9.88
CA LEU A 35 0.08 13.38 9.64
C LEU A 35 0.07 14.41 8.49
N ASP A 36 1.01 15.36 8.57
CA ASP A 36 1.12 16.49 7.65
C ASP A 36 2.55 16.66 7.15
N HIS A 37 2.81 16.20 5.93
CA HIS A 37 4.12 16.29 5.30
C HIS A 37 4.53 17.70 4.90
N PHE A 38 3.58 18.64 4.86
CA PHE A 38 3.78 20.00 4.36
C PHE A 38 3.79 21.05 5.47
N ASN A 39 3.59 20.64 6.72
CA ASN A 39 3.79 21.47 7.90
C ASN A 39 4.94 20.92 8.77
N PRO A 40 6.17 21.45 8.63
CA PRO A 40 7.33 20.93 9.36
C PRO A 40 7.26 21.15 10.88
N THR A 41 6.32 21.96 11.37
CA THR A 41 6.11 22.16 12.80
C THR A 41 5.15 21.14 13.40
N ASN A 42 4.40 20.42 12.55
CA ASN A 42 3.52 19.35 12.98
C ASN A 42 4.33 18.05 13.09
N VAL A 43 4.43 17.52 14.31
CA VAL A 43 5.16 16.28 14.60
C VAL A 43 4.21 15.10 14.85
N ALA A 44 2.91 15.27 14.60
CA ALA A 44 1.93 14.22 14.82
C ALA A 44 2.14 13.07 13.83
N THR A 45 2.03 11.84 14.35
CA THR A 45 2.11 10.61 13.58
C THR A 45 0.84 9.79 13.73
N TRP A 46 0.63 8.86 12.82
CA TRP A 46 -0.50 7.93 12.80
C TRP A 46 -0.07 6.57 12.24
N LYS A 47 -0.90 5.54 12.38
CA LYS A 47 -0.61 4.20 11.86
C LYS A 47 -1.30 3.99 10.51
N GLN A 48 -0.49 3.83 9.48
CA GLN A 48 -0.93 3.52 8.12
C GLN A 48 -0.80 2.02 7.88
N ARG A 49 -1.88 1.38 7.43
CA ARG A 49 -1.89 -0.05 7.14
C ARG A 49 -1.13 -0.34 5.85
N PHE A 50 -0.40 -1.45 5.82
CA PHE A 50 0.19 -1.98 4.61
C PHE A 50 0.27 -3.50 4.64
N TYR A 51 0.57 -4.08 3.48
CA TYR A 51 0.85 -5.50 3.32
C TYR A 51 2.20 -5.70 2.64
N THR A 52 2.86 -6.81 2.96
CA THR A 52 4.10 -7.25 2.31
C THR A 52 3.94 -8.65 1.73
N ASN A 53 4.45 -8.88 0.53
CA ASN A 53 4.76 -10.22 0.03
C ASN A 53 6.21 -10.31 -0.42
N LYS A 54 6.97 -11.19 0.25
CA LYS A 54 8.38 -11.49 -0.03
C LYS A 54 8.63 -12.88 -0.62
N GLU A 55 7.57 -13.64 -0.92
CA GLU A 55 7.63 -15.04 -1.36
C GLU A 55 8.53 -15.22 -2.60
N TYR A 56 8.51 -14.26 -3.52
CA TYR A 56 9.24 -14.31 -4.78
C TYR A 56 10.52 -13.48 -4.81
N TYR A 57 10.80 -12.73 -3.73
CA TYR A 57 11.89 -11.79 -3.72
C TYR A 57 13.25 -12.49 -3.70
N GLU A 58 14.16 -12.05 -4.57
CA GLU A 58 15.58 -12.41 -4.51
C GLU A 58 16.41 -11.12 -4.36
N PRO A 59 17.53 -11.14 -3.61
CA PRO A 59 18.39 -9.97 -3.45
C PRO A 59 18.78 -9.33 -4.79
N GLY A 60 18.57 -8.03 -4.92
CA GLY A 60 18.79 -7.28 -6.16
C GLY A 60 17.57 -7.20 -7.09
N GLY A 61 16.48 -7.90 -6.78
CA GLY A 61 15.19 -7.74 -7.46
C GLY A 61 14.56 -6.37 -7.19
N PRO A 62 13.61 -5.94 -8.05
CA PRO A 62 12.91 -4.67 -7.86
C PRO A 62 11.88 -4.74 -6.72
N VAL A 63 11.33 -3.59 -6.37
CA VAL A 63 10.18 -3.48 -5.47
C VAL A 63 8.95 -3.06 -6.27
N PHE A 64 7.85 -3.78 -6.10
CA PHE A 64 6.54 -3.41 -6.64
C PHE A 64 5.70 -2.80 -5.52
N LEU A 65 5.14 -1.61 -5.79
CA LEU A 65 4.31 -0.87 -4.86
C LEU A 65 2.92 -0.68 -5.45
N MET A 66 1.93 -1.38 -4.89
CA MET A 66 0.53 -1.17 -5.20
C MET A 66 0.01 0.08 -4.47
N ILE A 67 -0.40 1.08 -5.24
CA ILE A 67 -1.07 2.29 -4.78
C ILE A 67 -2.57 2.03 -4.90
N GLY A 68 -3.23 1.86 -3.77
CA GLY A 68 -4.68 1.68 -3.74
C GLY A 68 -5.45 2.91 -4.24
N GLY A 69 -6.69 2.68 -4.71
CA GLY A 69 -7.66 3.74 -4.97
C GLY A 69 -8.45 4.14 -3.72
N GLU A 70 -9.68 4.63 -3.91
CA GLU A 70 -10.59 5.07 -2.83
C GLU A 70 -11.30 3.89 -2.14
N GLY A 71 -10.54 2.93 -1.60
CA GLY A 71 -11.06 1.72 -1.00
C GLY A 71 -10.12 1.06 0.00
N GLU A 72 -10.66 0.11 0.76
CA GLU A 72 -9.89 -0.69 1.70
C GLU A 72 -8.83 -1.54 0.98
N ALA A 73 -7.58 -1.47 1.43
CA ALA A 73 -6.52 -2.36 0.99
C ALA A 73 -6.82 -3.79 1.43
N THR A 74 -6.50 -4.76 0.58
CA THR A 74 -6.87 -6.15 0.80
C THR A 74 -5.68 -7.05 0.51
N ALA A 75 -5.34 -7.90 1.48
CA ALA A 75 -4.27 -8.88 1.37
C ALA A 75 -4.41 -9.81 0.15
N LYS A 76 -5.60 -9.90 -0.47
CA LYS A 76 -5.81 -10.64 -1.72
C LYS A 76 -4.93 -10.14 -2.87
N TRP A 77 -4.65 -8.84 -2.92
CA TRP A 77 -3.72 -8.29 -3.92
C TRP A 77 -2.33 -8.88 -3.74
N MET A 78 -1.91 -9.23 -2.52
CA MET A 78 -0.57 -9.78 -2.29
C MET A 78 -0.37 -11.19 -2.83
N VAL A 79 -1.43 -11.90 -3.18
CA VAL A 79 -1.37 -13.32 -3.58
C VAL A 79 -1.95 -13.57 -4.96
N SER A 80 -2.51 -12.56 -5.62
CA SER A 80 -3.22 -12.73 -6.88
C SER A 80 -3.15 -11.50 -7.80
N GLY A 81 -3.57 -11.70 -9.04
CA GLY A 81 -3.49 -10.69 -10.11
C GLY A 81 -2.20 -10.77 -10.92
N ALA A 82 -2.19 -10.09 -12.07
CA ALA A 82 -1.06 -10.12 -13.02
C ALA A 82 0.24 -9.62 -12.38
N TRP A 83 0.16 -8.65 -11.47
CA TRP A 83 1.35 -8.08 -10.82
C TRP A 83 2.11 -9.08 -9.93
N ILE A 84 1.42 -10.08 -9.34
CA ILE A 84 2.08 -11.17 -8.63
C ILE A 84 2.79 -12.13 -9.59
N GLN A 85 2.22 -12.35 -10.78
CA GLN A 85 2.91 -13.13 -11.83
C GLN A 85 4.20 -12.41 -12.25
N TYR A 86 4.14 -11.09 -12.47
CA TYR A 86 5.32 -10.28 -12.75
C TYR A 86 6.30 -10.28 -11.57
N ALA A 87 5.83 -10.28 -10.33
CA ALA A 87 6.71 -10.33 -9.16
C ALA A 87 7.50 -11.65 -9.13
N LYS A 88 6.85 -12.76 -9.48
CA LYS A 88 7.49 -14.07 -9.63
C LYS A 88 8.54 -14.09 -10.74
N GLU A 89 8.24 -13.49 -11.89
CA GLU A 89 9.14 -13.43 -13.04
C GLU A 89 10.36 -12.53 -12.78
N HIS A 90 10.15 -11.39 -12.14
CA HIS A 90 11.18 -10.37 -11.91
C HIS A 90 11.85 -10.45 -10.53
N LYS A 91 11.47 -11.43 -9.71
CA LYS A 91 11.99 -11.62 -8.35
C LYS A 91 11.72 -10.42 -7.43
N ALA A 92 10.52 -9.85 -7.56
CA ALA A 92 10.18 -8.60 -6.90
C ALA A 92 9.72 -8.79 -5.44
N LEU A 93 10.04 -7.81 -4.61
CA LEU A 93 9.40 -7.60 -3.31
C LEU A 93 8.12 -6.78 -3.51
N CYS A 94 7.00 -7.21 -2.94
CA CYS A 94 5.71 -6.57 -3.12
C CYS A 94 5.25 -5.86 -1.85
N PHE A 95 4.78 -4.62 -2.01
CA PHE A 95 4.06 -3.88 -0.98
C PHE A 95 2.71 -3.37 -1.50
N GLN A 96 1.74 -3.25 -0.61
CA GLN A 96 0.55 -2.41 -0.81
C GLN A 96 0.41 -1.50 0.40
N LEU A 97 0.51 -0.20 0.17
CA LEU A 97 0.26 0.81 1.18
C LEU A 97 -1.19 1.28 1.06
N GLU A 98 -1.95 1.19 2.15
CA GLU A 98 -3.33 1.66 2.16
C GLU A 98 -3.36 3.19 2.13
N HIS A 99 -4.24 3.74 1.28
CA HIS A 99 -4.39 5.17 1.14
C HIS A 99 -4.94 5.79 2.43
N ARG A 100 -4.39 6.94 2.86
CA ARG A 100 -4.93 7.69 4.01
C ARG A 100 -6.43 7.96 3.87
N PHE A 101 -7.16 7.87 4.98
CA PHE A 101 -8.62 7.99 5.12
C PHE A 101 -9.45 6.85 4.50
N TYR A 102 -8.83 5.75 4.07
CA TYR A 102 -9.54 4.58 3.57
C TYR A 102 -9.24 3.35 4.40
N GLY A 103 -10.20 2.41 4.42
CA GLY A 103 -10.05 1.13 5.10
C GLY A 103 -9.82 1.30 6.60
N GLN A 104 -8.66 0.85 7.08
CA GLN A 104 -8.26 0.98 8.47
C GLN A 104 -7.24 2.11 8.70
N SER A 105 -6.86 2.82 7.64
CA SER A 105 -5.84 3.87 7.64
C SER A 105 -6.48 5.24 7.89
N HIS A 106 -6.81 5.52 9.15
CA HIS A 106 -7.44 6.77 9.56
C HIS A 106 -6.48 7.64 10.38
N PRO A 107 -5.96 8.75 9.81
CA PRO A 107 -5.04 9.65 10.52
C PRO A 107 -5.72 10.51 11.60
N THR A 108 -7.05 10.63 11.58
CA THR A 108 -7.84 11.47 12.48
C THR A 108 -9.02 10.70 13.06
N GLU A 109 -9.57 11.19 14.17
CA GLU A 109 -10.69 10.54 14.88
C GLU A 109 -12.01 10.60 14.10
N ASP A 110 -12.19 11.64 13.28
CA ASP A 110 -13.40 11.83 12.48
C ASP A 110 -13.08 12.39 11.08
N LEU A 111 -14.15 12.55 10.28
CA LEU A 111 -14.13 13.13 8.93
C LEU A 111 -14.69 14.56 8.92
N SER A 112 -14.44 15.34 9.98
CA SER A 112 -14.74 16.78 9.99
C SER A 112 -14.00 17.52 8.88
N THR A 113 -14.49 18.68 8.46
CA THR A 113 -13.88 19.49 7.38
C THR A 113 -12.43 19.84 7.72
N GLU A 114 -12.16 20.13 8.99
CA GLU A 114 -10.85 20.43 9.52
C GLU A 114 -9.89 19.25 9.34
N ASN A 115 -10.35 18.02 9.62
CA ASN A 115 -9.55 16.81 9.47
C ASN A 115 -9.38 16.37 8.01
N LEU A 116 -10.38 16.63 7.16
CA LEU A 116 -10.30 16.38 5.72
C LEU A 116 -9.26 17.28 5.02
N ALA A 117 -8.73 18.31 5.67
CA ALA A 117 -7.57 19.05 5.16
C ALA A 117 -6.34 18.16 4.95
N TYR A 118 -6.23 17.03 5.66
CA TYR A 118 -5.15 16.06 5.46
C TYR A 118 -5.45 15.03 4.35
N LEU A 119 -6.64 15.06 3.75
CA LEU A 119 -7.04 14.19 2.64
C LEU A 119 -6.76 14.91 1.31
N SER A 120 -5.52 14.83 0.85
CA SER A 120 -5.13 15.29 -0.49
C SER A 120 -4.24 14.27 -1.20
N SER A 121 -4.20 14.34 -2.52
CA SER A 121 -3.32 13.49 -3.32
C SER A 121 -1.84 13.79 -3.05
N GLU A 122 -1.49 15.05 -2.78
CA GLU A 122 -0.13 15.45 -2.40
C GLU A 122 0.32 14.80 -1.10
N GLN A 123 -0.55 14.79 -0.08
CA GLN A 123 -0.28 14.13 1.19
C GLN A 123 -0.14 12.61 1.01
N ALA A 124 -1.01 11.99 0.21
CA ALA A 124 -0.93 10.55 -0.08
C ALA A 124 0.34 10.18 -0.88
N LEU A 125 0.79 11.03 -1.81
CA LEU A 125 2.05 10.85 -2.52
C LEU A 125 3.26 11.01 -1.59
N ALA A 126 3.19 11.95 -0.65
CA ALA A 126 4.21 12.11 0.38
C ALA A 126 4.27 10.90 1.34
N ASP A 127 3.13 10.29 1.66
CA ASP A 127 3.09 9.03 2.42
C ASP A 127 3.87 7.93 1.73
N LEU A 128 3.64 7.75 0.42
CA LEU A 128 4.34 6.75 -0.40
C LEU A 128 5.84 7.03 -0.43
N ALA A 129 6.24 8.30 -0.62
CA ALA A 129 7.65 8.67 -0.64
C ALA A 129 8.35 8.38 0.69
N TYR A 130 7.71 8.73 1.82
CA TYR A 130 8.25 8.45 3.15
C TYR A 130 8.28 6.94 3.44
N PHE A 131 7.24 6.20 3.04
CA PHE A 131 7.19 4.75 3.15
C PHE A 131 8.31 4.07 2.36
N ILE A 132 8.58 4.51 1.12
CA ILE A 132 9.68 4.00 0.29
C ILE A 132 11.02 4.14 1.00
N ILE A 133 11.29 5.31 1.59
CA ILE A 133 12.54 5.56 2.33
C ILE A 133 12.65 4.58 3.50
N ALA A 134 11.59 4.48 4.32
CA ALA A 134 11.58 3.60 5.48
C ALA A 134 11.70 2.12 5.12
N MET A 135 11.09 1.67 4.01
CA MET A 135 11.20 0.28 3.57
C MET A 135 12.57 -0.02 2.96
N ASN A 136 13.21 0.93 2.27
CA ASN A 136 14.59 0.77 1.82
C ASN A 136 15.53 0.54 3.01
N GLU A 137 15.35 1.28 4.10
CA GLU A 137 16.13 1.09 5.33
C GLU A 137 15.77 -0.24 6.03
N LYS A 138 14.49 -0.52 6.26
CA LYS A 138 14.01 -1.72 6.97
C LYS A 138 14.44 -3.03 6.29
N PHE A 139 14.48 -3.04 4.96
CA PHE A 139 14.82 -4.23 4.17
C PHE A 139 16.26 -4.20 3.63
N GLU A 140 17.08 -3.23 4.04
CA GLU A 140 18.47 -3.08 3.62
C GLU A 140 18.61 -3.08 2.07
N LEU A 141 17.67 -2.42 1.39
CA LEU A 141 17.62 -2.42 -0.08
C LEU A 141 18.76 -1.57 -0.65
N ASP A 142 19.40 -2.07 -1.71
CA ASP A 142 20.46 -1.34 -2.41
C ASP A 142 19.92 -0.01 -2.97
N GLN A 143 20.74 1.04 -2.97
CA GLN A 143 20.38 2.37 -3.48
C GLN A 143 19.95 2.37 -4.96
N LYS A 144 20.31 1.33 -5.73
CA LYS A 144 19.92 1.15 -7.14
C LYS A 144 18.60 0.41 -7.30
N THR A 145 18.03 -0.12 -6.21
CA THR A 145 16.76 -0.85 -6.21
C THR A 145 15.70 -0.03 -6.92
N LYS A 146 15.01 -0.65 -7.89
CA LYS A 146 13.97 0.01 -8.67
C LYS A 146 12.63 -0.22 -8.02
N TRP A 147 11.92 0.87 -7.77
CA TRP A 147 10.53 0.85 -7.34
C TRP A 147 9.63 1.05 -8.56
N ILE A 148 8.65 0.16 -8.73
CA ILE A 148 7.65 0.20 -9.80
C ILE A 148 6.28 0.32 -9.15
N ALA A 149 5.56 1.39 -9.46
CA ALA A 149 4.22 1.61 -8.95
C ALA A 149 3.16 0.90 -9.81
N PHE A 150 2.17 0.31 -9.15
CA PHE A 150 0.96 -0.28 -9.73
C PHE A 150 -0.26 0.42 -9.13
N GLY A 151 -1.36 0.54 -9.88
CA GLY A 151 -2.60 1.17 -9.42
C GLY A 151 -3.67 1.13 -10.51
#